data_AF-A0A3C0FCY0-F1
#
_entry.id   AF-A0A3C0FCY0-F1
#
_cell.length_a   1.000
_cell.length_b   1.000
_cell.length_c   1.000
_cell.angle_alpha   90.00
_cell.angle_beta   90.00
_cell.angle_gamma   90.00
#
_symmetry.space_group_name_H-M   'P 1'
#
loop_
_entity.id
_entity.type
_entity.pdbx_description
1 polymer ?
#
loop_
_entity_poly.entity_id
_entity_poly.type
_entity_poly.pdbx_seq_one_letter_code
_entity_poly.pdbx_strand_id
1 'polypeptide(L)'
;MWFSESAGHALGAWLGAGAGLAGGVMGCMVGRFAPRGKLKRPVLFLLAVLVTMGAVGLGVGLYALLAGQPFHVWYPFVLIGVILTGVYVPLRRVVKVAYGRAELQKLALKDLG
;
A
#
# COMPACT_ATOMS: atom_id res chain seq x y z
N MET A 1 26.95 12.55 -1.93
CA MET A 1 25.79 11.82 -2.50
C MET A 1 25.61 10.53 -1.71
N TRP A 2 24.38 10.02 -1.56
CA TRP A 2 24.14 8.79 -0.79
C TRP A 2 24.49 7.51 -1.56
N PHE A 3 24.16 7.45 -2.85
CA PHE A 3 24.44 6.29 -3.70
C PHE A 3 24.56 6.71 -5.16
N SER A 4 25.06 5.80 -6.01
CA SER A 4 25.25 6.01 -7.44
C SER A 4 23.94 5.94 -8.24
N GLU A 5 23.96 6.44 -9.46
CA GLU A 5 22.80 6.38 -10.37
C GLU A 5 22.35 4.95 -10.68
N SER A 6 23.29 4.03 -10.90
CA SER A 6 23.01 2.60 -11.11
C SER A 6 22.27 1.97 -9.92
N ALA A 7 22.69 2.31 -8.69
CA ALA A 7 22.01 1.85 -7.48
C ALA A 7 20.61 2.46 -7.35
N GLY A 8 20.44 3.74 -7.71
CA GLY A 8 19.13 4.41 -7.72
C GLY A 8 18.13 3.78 -8.68
N HIS A 9 18.57 3.43 -9.89
CA HIS A 9 17.72 2.72 -10.86
C HIS A 9 17.33 1.33 -10.38
N ALA A 10 18.28 0.56 -9.84
CA ALA A 10 17.99 -0.74 -9.26
C ALA A 10 16.98 -0.62 -8.12
N LEU A 11 17.19 0.29 -7.17
CA LEU A 11 16.27 0.54 -6.05
C LEU A 11 14.87 0.89 -6.55
N GLY A 12 14.75 1.79 -7.52
CA GLY A 12 13.46 2.14 -8.13
C GLY A 12 12.74 0.92 -8.73
N ALA A 13 13.48 0.05 -9.44
CA ALA A 13 12.92 -1.16 -10.02
C ALA A 13 12.42 -2.16 -8.96
N TRP A 14 13.23 -2.42 -7.92
CA TRP A 14 12.85 -3.32 -6.83
C TRP A 14 11.63 -2.80 -6.05
N LEU A 15 11.62 -1.51 -5.74
CA LEU A 15 10.52 -0.86 -5.03
C LEU A 15 9.23 -0.89 -5.86
N GLY A 16 9.31 -0.57 -7.14
CA GLY A 16 8.16 -0.59 -8.06
C GLY A 16 7.59 -2.01 -8.23
N ALA A 17 8.45 -2.99 -8.48
CA ALA A 17 8.05 -4.39 -8.62
C ALA A 17 7.43 -4.93 -7.32
N GLY A 18 8.04 -4.63 -6.18
CA GLY A 18 7.54 -5.02 -4.85
C GLY A 18 6.16 -4.43 -4.56
N ALA A 19 5.96 -3.14 -4.82
CA ALA A 19 4.66 -2.50 -4.64
C ALA A 19 3.58 -3.07 -5.58
N GLY A 20 3.92 -3.29 -6.86
CA GLY A 20 3.01 -3.91 -7.83
C GLY A 20 2.56 -5.30 -7.39
N LEU A 21 3.52 -6.13 -6.96
CA LEU A 21 3.24 -7.48 -6.46
C LEU A 21 2.38 -7.45 -5.19
N ALA A 22 2.73 -6.59 -4.23
CA ALA A 22 1.96 -6.43 -3.00
C ALA A 22 0.53 -5.98 -3.30
N GLY A 23 0.33 -5.07 -4.27
CA GLY A 23 -0.98 -4.63 -4.75
C GLY A 23 -1.79 -5.77 -5.36
N GLY A 24 -1.18 -6.58 -6.24
CA GLY A 24 -1.84 -7.73 -6.85
C GLY A 24 -2.28 -8.78 -5.83
N VAL A 25 -1.39 -9.17 -4.91
CA VAL A 25 -1.69 -10.12 -3.82
C VAL A 25 -2.82 -9.59 -2.95
N MET A 26 -2.77 -8.31 -2.56
CA MET A 26 -3.82 -7.65 -1.79
C MET A 26 -5.17 -7.67 -2.51
N GLY A 27 -5.20 -7.37 -3.81
CA GLY A 27 -6.41 -7.43 -4.62
C GLY A 27 -7.04 -8.82 -4.61
N CYS A 28 -6.22 -9.87 -4.80
CA CYS A 28 -6.66 -11.26 -4.73
C CYS A 28 -7.21 -11.63 -3.34
N MET A 29 -6.52 -11.23 -2.27
CA MET A 29 -6.97 -11.49 -0.90
C MET A 29 -8.31 -10.82 -0.61
N VAL A 30 -8.46 -9.54 -0.97
CA VAL A 30 -9.71 -8.81 -0.77
C VAL A 30 -10.84 -9.45 -1.58
N GLY A 31 -10.63 -9.72 -2.87
CA GLY A 31 -11.65 -10.34 -3.72
C GLY A 31 -12.09 -11.72 -3.23
N ARG A 32 -11.16 -12.55 -2.73
CA ARG A 32 -11.48 -13.91 -2.26
C ARG A 32 -12.07 -13.94 -0.86
N PHE A 33 -11.58 -13.11 0.07
CA PHE A 33 -11.91 -13.22 1.50
C PHE A 33 -12.93 -12.19 2.00
N ALA A 34 -13.07 -11.03 1.35
CA ALA A 34 -14.04 -10.03 1.75
C ALA A 34 -15.49 -10.56 1.73
N PRO A 35 -15.97 -11.27 0.68
CA PRO A 35 -17.34 -11.82 0.67
C PRO A 35 -17.59 -12.85 1.79
N ARG A 36 -16.54 -13.51 2.28
CA ARG A 36 -16.62 -14.49 3.37
C ARG A 36 -16.50 -13.85 4.75
N GLY A 37 -16.15 -12.57 4.82
CA GLY A 37 -15.83 -11.86 6.06
C GLY A 37 -14.61 -12.46 6.80
N LYS A 38 -13.70 -13.13 6.09
CA LYS A 38 -12.50 -13.77 6.68
C LYS A 38 -11.26 -12.89 6.48
N LEU A 39 -10.25 -12.99 7.34
CA LEU A 39 -8.96 -12.29 7.21
C LEU A 39 -9.01 -10.74 7.15
N LYS A 40 -10.10 -10.12 7.62
CA LYS A 40 -10.24 -8.65 7.73
C LYS A 40 -9.04 -7.99 8.44
N ARG A 41 -8.63 -8.53 9.60
CA ARG A 41 -7.54 -7.97 10.42
C ARG A 41 -6.18 -8.04 9.71
N PRO A 42 -5.70 -9.21 9.21
CA PRO A 42 -4.48 -9.29 8.43
C PRO A 42 -4.44 -8.35 7.21
N VAL A 43 -5.53 -8.28 6.45
CA VAL A 43 -5.61 -7.42 5.24
C VAL A 43 -5.51 -5.94 5.61
N LEU A 44 -6.22 -5.50 6.66
CA LEU A 44 -6.13 -4.11 7.13
C LEU A 44 -4.78 -3.79 7.78
N PHE A 45 -4.12 -4.76 8.41
CA PHE A 45 -2.78 -4.60 8.96
C PHE A 45 -1.75 -4.45 7.83
N LEU A 46 -1.80 -5.30 6.80
CA LEU A 46 -0.92 -5.21 5.65
C LEU A 46 -1.09 -3.87 4.92
N LEU A 47 -2.33 -3.39 4.78
CA LEU A 47 -2.60 -2.03 4.29
C LEU A 47 -1.93 -0.94 5.12
N ALA A 48 -2.03 -1.04 6.46
CA ALA A 48 -1.43 -0.06 7.35
C ALA A 48 0.10 -0.06 7.21
N VAL A 49 0.73 -1.23 7.14
CA VAL A 49 2.18 -1.36 6.92
C VAL A 49 2.60 -0.70 5.60
N LEU A 50 1.90 -0.99 4.49
CA LEU A 50 2.21 -0.40 3.19
C LEU A 50 2.06 1.12 3.17
N VAL A 51 1.01 1.66 3.80
CA VAL A 51 0.81 3.10 3.93
C VAL A 51 1.91 3.74 4.78
N THR A 52 2.29 3.11 5.91
CA THR A 52 3.37 3.60 6.77
C THR A 52 4.71 3.59 6.03
N MET A 53 5.03 2.53 5.30
CA MET A 53 6.23 2.46 4.45
C MET A 53 6.21 3.58 3.39
N GLY A 54 5.06 3.84 2.78
CA GLY A 54 4.90 4.94 1.85
C GLY A 54 5.12 6.31 2.49
N ALA A 55 4.57 6.55 3.67
CA ALA A 55 4.72 7.80 4.41
C ALA A 55 6.17 8.05 4.84
N VAL A 56 6.86 7.00 5.30
CA VAL A 56 8.29 7.06 5.62
C VAL A 56 9.11 7.33 4.35
N GLY A 57 8.82 6.64 3.25
CA GLY A 57 9.48 6.87 1.96
C GLY A 57 9.31 8.30 1.46
N LEU A 58 8.09 8.86 1.54
CA LEU A 58 7.84 10.28 1.27
C LEU A 58 8.68 11.19 2.15
N GLY A 59 8.72 10.94 3.46
CA GLY A 59 9.52 11.74 4.39
C GLY A 59 11.01 11.73 4.04
N VAL A 60 11.57 10.55 3.75
CA VAL A 60 12.97 10.39 3.33
C VAL A 60 13.23 11.09 1.99
N GLY A 61 12.34 10.92 1.02
CA GLY A 61 12.46 11.56 -0.29
C GLY A 61 12.40 13.08 -0.22
N LEU A 62 11.47 13.64 0.57
CA LEU A 62 11.37 15.08 0.79
C LEU A 62 12.59 15.63 1.53
N TYR A 63 13.09 14.91 2.54
CA TYR A 63 14.33 15.28 3.22
C TYR A 63 15.52 15.30 2.25
N ALA A 64 15.66 14.27 1.40
CA ALA A 64 16.71 14.20 0.39
C ALA A 64 16.62 15.35 -0.63
N LEU A 65 15.41 15.71 -1.05
CA LEU A 65 15.16 16.85 -1.93
C LEU A 65 15.61 18.17 -1.29
N LEU A 66 15.23 18.40 -0.02
CA LEU A 66 15.61 19.60 0.73
C LEU A 66 17.12 19.66 1.03
N ALA A 67 17.77 18.50 1.17
CA ALA A 67 19.22 18.38 1.34
C ALA A 67 20.01 18.53 0.02
N GLY A 68 19.36 18.86 -1.09
CA GLY A 68 20.01 19.05 -2.39
C GLY A 68 20.59 17.76 -2.98
N GLN A 69 20.06 16.59 -2.60
CA GLN A 69 20.51 15.33 -3.19
C GLN A 69 20.15 15.26 -4.69
N PRO A 70 20.94 14.54 -5.50
CA PRO A 70 20.65 14.39 -6.92
C PRO A 70 19.37 13.57 -7.18
N PHE A 71 18.81 13.73 -8.38
CA PHE A 71 17.53 13.14 -8.81
C PHE A 71 17.41 11.64 -8.49
N HIS A 72 18.44 10.85 -8.82
CA HIS A 72 18.44 9.40 -8.60
C HIS A 72 18.33 9.00 -7.12
N VAL A 73 18.62 9.91 -6.18
CA VAL A 73 18.48 9.65 -4.74
C VAL A 73 17.06 9.92 -4.28
N TRP A 74 16.54 11.14 -4.46
CA TRP A 74 15.25 11.51 -3.88
C TRP A 74 14.06 10.96 -4.67
N TYR A 75 14.18 10.86 -6.00
CA TYR A 75 13.06 10.51 -6.88
C TYR A 75 12.47 9.13 -6.59
N PRO A 76 13.24 8.04 -6.42
CA PRO A 76 12.67 6.72 -6.12
C PRO A 76 11.87 6.71 -4.82
N PHE A 77 12.34 7.41 -3.77
CA PHE A 77 11.66 7.47 -2.47
C PHE A 77 10.37 8.30 -2.54
N VAL A 78 10.40 9.44 -3.21
CA VAL A 78 9.19 10.25 -3.42
C VAL A 78 8.19 9.48 -4.26
N LEU A 79 8.62 8.90 -5.38
CA LEU A 79 7.74 8.15 -6.29
C LEU A 79 7.05 6.98 -5.58
N ILE A 80 7.82 6.11 -4.92
CA ILE A 80 7.23 4.96 -4.22
C ILE A 80 6.36 5.42 -3.06
N GLY A 81 6.77 6.50 -2.37
CA GLY A 81 6.03 7.06 -1.26
C GLY A 81 4.67 7.58 -1.70
N VAL A 82 4.61 8.34 -2.80
CA VAL A 82 3.37 8.83 -3.41
C VAL A 82 2.49 7.65 -3.85
N ILE A 83 3.06 6.64 -4.51
CA ILE A 83 2.30 5.47 -4.96
C ILE A 83 1.71 4.71 -3.77
N LEU A 84 2.53 4.36 -2.78
CA LEU A 84 2.08 3.59 -1.62
C LEU A 84 1.04 4.35 -0.78
N THR A 85 1.25 5.65 -0.54
CA THR A 85 0.25 6.43 0.22
C THR A 85 -0.98 6.72 -0.63
N GLY A 86 -0.79 7.25 -1.83
CA GLY A 86 -1.86 7.67 -2.73
C GLY A 86 -2.76 6.53 -3.19
N VAL A 87 -2.24 5.31 -3.34
CA VAL A 87 -3.04 4.13 -3.71
C VAL A 87 -3.65 3.45 -2.48
N TYR A 88 -2.86 3.18 -1.43
CA TYR A 88 -3.33 2.30 -0.35
C TYR A 88 -4.16 3.04 0.71
N VAL A 89 -4.03 4.36 0.86
CA VAL A 89 -4.92 5.16 1.72
C VAL A 89 -6.38 5.10 1.25
N PRO A 90 -6.72 5.42 -0.01
CA PRO A 90 -8.10 5.26 -0.49
C PRO A 90 -8.51 3.80 -0.55
N LEU A 91 -7.62 2.87 -0.91
CA LEU A 91 -7.92 1.44 -0.92
C LEU A 91 -8.37 0.94 0.46
N ARG A 92 -7.81 1.46 1.56
CA ARG A 92 -8.26 1.15 2.92
C ARG A 92 -9.75 1.43 3.13
N ARG A 93 -10.30 2.50 2.54
CA ARG A 93 -11.74 2.81 2.60
C ARG A 93 -12.54 1.76 1.85
N VAL A 94 -12.12 1.42 0.62
CA VAL A 94 -12.76 0.41 -0.22
C VAL A 94 -12.81 -0.94 0.49
N VAL A 95 -11.68 -1.38 1.07
CA VAL A 95 -11.59 -2.66 1.79
C VAL A 95 -12.52 -2.68 3.00
N LYS A 96 -12.56 -1.60 3.80
CA LYS A 96 -13.48 -1.51 4.95
C LYS A 96 -14.94 -1.65 4.52
N VAL A 97 -15.34 -0.98 3.43
CA VAL A 97 -16.71 -1.08 2.89
C VAL A 97 -16.99 -2.50 2.39
N ALA A 98 -16.06 -3.14 1.68
CA ALA A 98 -16.22 -4.50 1.18
C ALA A 98 -16.45 -5.51 2.32
N TYR A 99 -15.66 -5.42 3.40
CA TYR A 99 -15.86 -6.27 4.58
C TYR A 99 -17.15 -5.95 5.34
N GLY A 100 -17.54 -4.67 5.43
CA GLY A 100 -18.79 -4.28 6.08
C GLY A 100 -20.03 -4.83 5.38
N ARG A 101 -20.04 -4.85 4.04
CA ARG A 101 -21.14 -5.46 3.25
C ARG A 101 -21.32 -6.95 3.57
N ALA A 102 -20.22 -7.69 3.74
CA ALA A 102 -20.27 -9.10 4.09
C ALA A 102 -20.76 -9.34 5.54
N GLU A 103 -20.43 -8.45 6.47
CA GLU A 103 -20.96 -8.51 7.84
C GLU A 103 -22.48 -8.24 7.87
N LEU A 104 -22.96 -7.25 7.11
CA LEU A 104 -24.40 -6.95 6.98
C LEU A 104 -25.19 -8.10 6.37
N GLN A 105 -24.67 -8.76 5.33
CA GLN A 105 -25.32 -9.92 4.72
C GLN A 105 -25.49 -11.09 5.69
N LYS A 106 -24.51 -11.32 6.58
CA LYS A 106 -24.61 -12.37 7.61
C LYS A 106 -25.68 -12.05 8.65
N LEU A 107 -25.84 -10.78 9.01
CA LEU A 107 -26.89 -10.35 9.94
C LEU A 107 -28.27 -10.53 9.30
N ALA A 108 -28.47 -10.06 8.07
CA ALA A 108 -29.74 -10.22 7.36
C ALA A 108 -30.17 -11.68 7.20
N LEU A 109 -29.24 -12.60 6.93
CA LEU A 109 -29.54 -14.03 6.87
C LEU A 109 -29.89 -14.62 8.24
N LYS A 110 -29.32 -14.08 9.33
CA LYS A 110 -29.60 -14.52 10.69
C LYS A 110 -30.97 -14.04 11.18
N ASP A 111 -31.46 -12.91 10.67
CA ASP A 111 -32.79 -12.38 11.01
C ASP A 111 -33.93 -13.10 10.25
N LEU A 112 -33.60 -13.85 9.19
CA LEU A 112 -34.56 -14.55 8.32
C LEU A 112 -34.82 -16.02 8.71
N GLY A 113 -34.10 -16.57 9.68
CA GLY A 113 -34.23 -17.95 10.16
C GLY A 113 -34.46 -18.03 11.66
#